data_AF-A0A257Q602-F1
#
_entry.id   AF-A0A257Q602-F1
#
_cell.length_a   1.000
_cell.length_b   1.000
_cell.length_c   1.000
_cell.angle_alpha   90.00
_cell.angle_beta   90.00
_cell.angle_gamma   90.00
#
_symmetry.space_group_name_H-M   'P 1'
#
loop_
_entity.id
_entity.type
_entity.pdbx_description
1 polymer ?
#
loop_
_entity_poly.entity_id
_entity_poly.type
_entity_poly.pdbx_seq_one_letter_code
_entity_poly.pdbx_strand_id
1 'polypeptide(L)'
;MFGISGHSDNISIVISRSEVESCDIDPALETLKTFVQSAEIIADYFEKLDISFYGYDQDPRELFEIPEVRKYVYKLDEKFPYWLFFLSKSHFGLQCLLLCFLPPHLSKEAKIRLFPAEIERILAKRWFPAMDQICKHVGFSDVQVEELMDRVVKYIAGSHLSRRVEGSD
;
A
#
# COMPACT_ATOMS: atom_id res chain seq x y z
N MET A 1 -16.03 -18.45 -14.85
CA MET A 1 -15.24 -17.76 -15.89
C MET A 1 -15.54 -16.28 -15.74
N PHE A 2 -14.71 -15.55 -14.99
CA PHE A 2 -14.87 -14.09 -14.88
C PHE A 2 -14.15 -13.46 -16.07
N GLY A 3 -14.92 -13.09 -17.09
CA GLY A 3 -14.44 -12.20 -18.14
C GLY A 3 -14.52 -10.77 -17.63
N ILE A 4 -13.40 -10.06 -17.60
CA ILE A 4 -13.38 -8.65 -17.24
C ILE A 4 -13.09 -7.87 -18.52
N SER A 5 -14.13 -7.24 -19.06
CA SER A 5 -14.00 -6.10 -19.95
C SER A 5 -14.76 -4.95 -19.29
N GLY A 6 -14.09 -3.80 -19.15
CA GLY A 6 -14.72 -2.53 -18.79
C GLY A 6 -14.05 -1.82 -17.61
N HIS A 7 -13.25 -0.81 -17.93
CA HIS A 7 -12.84 0.34 -17.10
C HIS A 7 -13.05 0.18 -15.58
N SER A 8 -12.03 -0.29 -14.86
CA SER A 8 -12.06 -0.25 -13.39
C SER A 8 -11.84 1.20 -12.95
N ASP A 9 -12.91 1.87 -12.54
CA ASP A 9 -12.85 3.11 -11.76
C ASP A 9 -12.04 2.83 -10.49
N ASN A 10 -10.77 3.23 -10.48
CA ASN A 10 -9.96 3.15 -9.26
C ASN A 10 -10.52 4.15 -8.25
N ILE A 11 -10.77 3.69 -7.03
CA ILE A 11 -11.19 4.57 -5.94
C ILE A 11 -9.95 5.11 -5.26
N SER A 12 -9.77 6.42 -5.30
CA SER A 12 -8.70 7.10 -4.58
C SER A 12 -9.16 7.53 -3.19
N ILE A 13 -8.44 7.08 -2.17
CA ILE A 13 -8.57 7.55 -0.80
C ILE A 13 -7.52 8.64 -0.60
N VAL A 14 -7.98 9.89 -0.51
CA VAL A 14 -7.11 11.06 -0.35
C VAL A 14 -7.09 11.47 1.12
N ILE A 15 -5.91 11.42 1.74
CA ILE A 15 -5.69 11.82 3.13
C ILE A 15 -5.10 13.23 3.13
N SER A 16 -5.77 14.17 3.79
CA SER A 16 -5.30 15.55 3.89
C SER A 16 -4.16 15.71 4.87
N ARG A 17 -3.33 16.74 4.66
CA ARG A 17 -2.31 17.16 5.62
C ARG A 17 -2.86 17.43 7.02
N SER A 18 -4.07 18.00 7.14
CA SER A 18 -4.71 18.23 8.44
C SER A 18 -5.02 16.94 9.20
N GLU A 19 -5.50 15.89 8.50
CA GLU A 19 -5.72 14.57 9.11
C GLU A 19 -4.40 13.96 9.57
N VAL A 20 -3.35 14.08 8.77
CA VAL A 20 -2.01 13.59 9.12
C VAL A 20 -1.41 14.31 10.32
N GLU A 21 -1.41 15.64 10.33
CA GLU A 21 -0.81 16.46 11.39
C GLU A 21 -1.56 16.31 12.72
N SER A 22 -2.89 16.15 12.68
CA SER A 22 -3.70 15.82 13.86
C SER A 22 -3.66 14.33 14.24
N CYS A 23 -3.09 13.48 13.38
CA CYS A 23 -3.09 12.01 13.50
C CYS A 23 -4.51 11.42 13.62
N ASP A 24 -5.49 12.08 13.00
CA ASP A 24 -6.88 11.66 12.92
C ASP A 24 -7.07 10.70 11.75
N ILE A 25 -7.08 9.40 12.05
CA ILE A 25 -7.22 8.34 11.04
C ILE A 25 -8.68 7.98 10.78
N ASP A 26 -9.62 8.51 11.56
CA ASP A 26 -11.00 8.04 11.57
C ASP A 26 -11.68 8.23 10.21
N PRO A 27 -11.53 9.37 9.49
CA PRO A 27 -12.17 9.52 8.18
C PRO A 27 -11.72 8.47 7.15
N ALA A 28 -10.40 8.22 7.06
CA ALA A 28 -9.86 7.20 6.18
C ALA A 28 -10.23 5.77 6.64
N LEU A 29 -10.19 5.51 7.94
CA LEU A 29 -10.51 4.20 8.50
C LEU A 29 -11.97 3.84 8.32
N GLU A 30 -12.90 4.77 8.57
CA GLU A 30 -14.34 4.53 8.35
C GLU A 30 -14.63 4.28 6.87
N THR A 31 -13.96 4.99 5.96
CA THR A 31 -14.03 4.71 4.52
C THR A 31 -13.54 3.30 4.19
N LEU A 32 -12.36 2.91 4.68
CA LEU A 32 -11.78 1.59 4.47
C LEU A 32 -12.66 0.46 5.03
N LYS A 33 -13.32 0.69 6.18
CA LYS A 33 -14.25 -0.26 6.79
C LYS A 33 -15.45 -0.56 5.90
N THR A 34 -15.88 0.37 5.04
CA THR A 34 -16.97 0.09 4.10
C THR A 34 -16.62 -1.01 3.11
N PHE A 35 -15.33 -1.19 2.78
CA PHE A 35 -14.86 -2.20 1.82
C PHE A 35 -14.69 -3.60 2.42
N VAL A 36 -14.90 -3.75 3.73
CA VAL A 36 -14.82 -5.04 4.45
C VAL A 36 -16.14 -5.43 5.11
N GLN A 37 -17.27 -4.90 4.62
CA GLN A 37 -18.60 -5.16 5.18
C GLN A 37 -19.15 -6.55 4.84
N SER A 38 -18.79 -7.10 3.68
CA SER A 38 -19.19 -8.46 3.26
C SER A 38 -18.16 -9.07 2.30
N ALA A 39 -18.21 -10.39 2.10
CA ALA A 39 -17.30 -11.08 1.19
C ALA A 39 -17.46 -10.61 -0.26
N GLU A 40 -18.69 -10.30 -0.68
CA GLU A 40 -19.01 -9.76 -2.00
C GLU A 40 -18.36 -8.38 -2.19
N ILE A 41 -18.53 -7.48 -1.22
CA ILE A 41 -17.93 -6.14 -1.25
C ILE A 41 -16.40 -6.24 -1.30
N ILE A 42 -15.80 -7.10 -0.47
CA ILE A 42 -14.36 -7.28 -0.45
C ILE A 42 -13.87 -7.72 -1.84
N ALA A 43 -14.50 -8.72 -2.44
CA ALA A 43 -14.14 -9.20 -3.77
C ALA A 43 -14.31 -8.12 -4.85
N ASP A 44 -15.36 -7.29 -4.75
CA ASP A 44 -15.63 -6.21 -5.69
C ASP A 44 -14.54 -5.12 -5.68
N TYR A 45 -13.82 -4.92 -4.57
CA TYR A 45 -12.75 -3.92 -4.45
C TYR A 45 -11.33 -4.48 -4.54
N PHE A 46 -11.18 -5.74 -4.95
CA PHE A 46 -9.89 -6.37 -5.17
C PHE A 46 -9.00 -5.58 -6.15
N GLU A 47 -7.85 -5.09 -5.67
CA GLU A 47 -6.88 -4.27 -6.41
C GLU A 47 -7.46 -2.99 -7.06
N LYS A 48 -8.58 -2.44 -6.55
CA LYS A 48 -9.24 -1.22 -7.09
C LYS A 48 -9.02 0.05 -6.28
N LEU A 49 -8.35 -0.03 -5.13
CA LEU A 49 -8.12 1.14 -4.29
C LEU A 49 -6.73 1.73 -4.57
N ASP A 50 -6.60 3.04 -4.39
CA ASP A 50 -5.32 3.72 -4.23
C ASP A 50 -5.38 4.68 -3.04
N ILE A 51 -4.23 4.99 -2.45
CA ILE A 51 -4.13 5.88 -1.29
C ILE A 51 -3.10 6.96 -1.56
N SER A 52 -3.46 8.21 -1.28
CA SER A 52 -2.58 9.36 -1.51
C SER A 52 -2.66 10.37 -0.37
N PHE A 53 -1.64 11.21 -0.26
CA PHE A 53 -1.55 12.26 0.74
C PHE A 53 -1.52 13.63 0.04
N TYR A 54 -2.39 14.54 0.46
CA TYR A 54 -2.57 15.85 -0.16
C TYR A 54 -2.11 16.99 0.77
N GLY A 55 -1.58 18.08 0.18
CA GLY A 55 -1.15 19.28 0.91
C GLY A 55 0.33 19.33 1.29
N TYR A 56 1.14 18.45 0.68
CA TYR A 56 2.59 18.35 0.89
C TYR A 56 3.42 18.84 -0.30
N ASP A 57 2.81 19.46 -1.32
CA ASP A 57 3.48 19.86 -2.57
C ASP A 57 4.66 20.83 -2.38
N GLN A 58 4.69 21.55 -1.24
CA GLN A 58 5.75 22.48 -0.88
C GLN A 58 6.72 21.93 0.18
N ASP A 59 6.49 20.69 0.67
CA ASP A 59 7.43 20.02 1.56
C ASP A 59 8.57 19.41 0.72
N PRO A 60 9.85 19.76 0.98
CA PRO A 60 10.96 19.24 0.19
C PRO A 60 11.27 17.75 0.47
N ARG A 61 10.65 17.16 1.51
CA ARG A 61 10.86 15.76 1.88
C ARG A 61 9.90 14.86 1.11
N GLU A 62 10.34 13.65 0.83
CA GLU A 62 9.45 12.59 0.36
C GLU A 62 8.41 12.27 1.45
N LEU A 63 7.15 11.97 1.07
CA LEU A 63 6.05 11.71 2.02
C LEU A 63 6.43 10.68 3.10
N PHE A 64 7.09 9.59 2.71
CA PHE A 64 7.50 8.50 3.62
C PHE A 64 8.69 8.87 4.54
N GLU A 65 9.31 10.03 4.35
CA GLU A 65 10.34 10.60 5.23
C GLU A 65 9.75 11.64 6.20
N ILE A 66 8.47 12.03 6.05
CA ILE A 66 7.78 12.95 6.97
C ILE A 66 7.31 12.19 8.22
N PRO A 67 7.77 12.55 9.44
CA PRO A 67 7.43 11.83 10.67
C PRO A 67 5.92 11.70 10.93
N GLU A 68 5.15 12.74 10.63
CA GLU A 68 3.70 12.80 10.81
C GLU A 68 2.99 11.81 9.88
N VAL A 69 3.37 11.78 8.60
CA VAL A 69 2.86 10.80 7.61
C VAL A 69 3.16 9.38 8.07
N ARG A 70 4.39 9.11 8.50
CA ARG A 70 4.77 7.79 9.00
C ARG A 70 3.92 7.38 10.19
N LYS A 71 3.78 8.25 11.20
CA LYS A 71 2.96 8.01 12.39
C LYS A 71 1.50 7.70 12.02
N TYR A 72 0.93 8.49 11.11
CA TYR A 72 -0.40 8.27 10.59
C TYR A 72 -0.53 6.88 9.92
N VAL A 73 0.40 6.53 9.04
CA VAL A 73 0.42 5.24 8.33
C VAL A 73 0.52 4.07 9.31
N TYR A 74 1.41 4.13 10.31
CA TYR A 74 1.49 3.09 11.35
C TYR A 74 0.15 2.89 12.06
N LYS A 75 -0.48 3.99 12.50
CA LYS A 75 -1.76 3.94 13.23
C LYS A 75 -2.91 3.40 12.36
N LEU A 76 -2.94 3.77 11.08
CA LEU A 76 -3.96 3.29 10.14
C LEU A 76 -3.77 1.80 9.83
N ASP A 77 -2.55 1.39 9.54
CA ASP A 77 -2.19 -0.01 9.25
C ASP A 77 -2.39 -0.93 10.47
N GLU A 78 -2.24 -0.44 11.69
CA GLU A 78 -2.65 -1.15 12.91
C GLU A 78 -4.13 -1.53 12.93
N LYS A 79 -4.98 -0.74 12.29
CA LYS A 79 -6.43 -0.97 12.22
C LYS A 79 -6.87 -1.65 10.93
N PHE A 80 -6.11 -1.49 9.84
CA PHE A 80 -6.46 -1.99 8.52
C PHE A 80 -5.21 -2.50 7.76
N PRO A 81 -4.74 -3.75 7.99
CA PRO A 81 -3.51 -4.26 7.38
C PRO A 81 -3.72 -4.96 6.01
N TYR A 82 -4.83 -4.71 5.32
CA TYR A 82 -5.24 -5.46 4.11
C TYR A 82 -4.72 -4.86 2.79
N TRP A 83 -3.65 -4.09 2.82
CA TRP A 83 -3.16 -3.29 1.68
C TRP A 83 -2.84 -4.10 0.44
N LEU A 84 -2.26 -5.29 0.60
CA LEU A 84 -1.84 -6.12 -0.53
C LEU A 84 -3.02 -6.63 -1.36
N PHE A 85 -4.20 -6.77 -0.74
CA PHE A 85 -5.42 -7.21 -1.40
C PHE A 85 -6.14 -6.04 -2.10
N PHE A 86 -6.28 -4.90 -1.43
CA PHE A 86 -7.07 -3.78 -1.93
C PHE A 86 -6.32 -2.82 -2.84
N LEU A 87 -5.06 -2.52 -2.54
CA LEU A 87 -4.33 -1.49 -3.27
C LEU A 87 -3.90 -2.00 -4.65
N SER A 88 -4.17 -1.18 -5.65
CA SER A 88 -3.73 -1.39 -7.02
C SER A 88 -2.21 -1.54 -7.10
N LYS A 89 -1.74 -2.40 -7.99
CA LYS A 89 -0.32 -2.55 -8.33
C LYS A 89 0.10 -1.67 -9.52
N SER A 90 -0.73 -0.68 -9.87
CA SER A 90 -0.48 0.26 -10.96
C SER A 90 -0.24 1.70 -10.49
N HIS A 91 -0.40 1.97 -9.19
CA HIS A 91 -0.25 3.29 -8.57
C HIS A 91 0.78 3.26 -7.45
N PHE A 92 1.15 4.44 -6.92
CA PHE A 92 2.23 4.57 -5.94
C PHE A 92 1.78 4.44 -4.47
N GLY A 93 0.48 4.37 -4.17
CA GLY A 93 -0.01 4.35 -2.80
C GLY A 93 0.57 3.21 -1.95
N LEU A 94 0.58 2.00 -2.50
CA LEU A 94 1.17 0.83 -1.82
C LEU A 94 2.68 1.01 -1.57
N GLN A 95 3.39 1.63 -2.50
CA GLN A 95 4.82 1.92 -2.31
C GLN A 95 5.04 2.96 -1.21
N CYS A 96 4.24 4.03 -1.21
CA CYS A 96 4.32 5.07 -0.18
C CYS A 96 4.08 4.49 1.22
N LEU A 97 3.04 3.65 1.38
CA LEU A 97 2.79 2.96 2.65
C LEU A 97 3.99 2.09 3.06
N LEU A 98 4.50 1.24 2.14
CA LEU A 98 5.62 0.35 2.44
C LEU A 98 6.86 1.11 2.91
N LEU A 99 7.22 2.19 2.20
CA LEU A 99 8.39 3.00 2.54
C LEU A 99 8.28 3.68 3.92
N CYS A 100 7.06 3.94 4.42
CA CYS A 100 6.86 4.43 5.77
C CYS A 100 7.30 3.43 6.86
N PHE A 101 7.34 2.13 6.54
CA PHE A 101 7.81 1.07 7.44
C PHE A 101 9.34 0.85 7.39
N LEU A 102 10.04 1.47 6.44
CA LEU A 102 11.49 1.35 6.29
C LEU A 102 12.22 2.47 7.05
N PRO A 103 13.50 2.29 7.41
CA PRO A 103 14.25 3.34 8.10
C PRO A 103 14.34 4.64 7.26
N PRO A 104 14.01 5.81 7.82
CA PRO A 104 14.01 7.08 7.08
C PRO A 104 15.43 7.67 6.97
N HIS A 105 15.61 8.66 6.11
CA HIS A 105 16.83 9.49 5.99
C HIS A 105 18.13 8.68 5.74
N LEU A 106 18.01 7.58 5.00
CA LEU A 106 19.15 6.75 4.62
C LEU A 106 19.81 7.24 3.32
N SER A 107 21.14 7.11 3.25
CA SER A 107 21.88 7.24 1.98
C SER A 107 21.45 6.14 0.99
N LYS A 108 21.72 6.33 -0.30
CA LYS A 108 21.38 5.34 -1.33
C LYS A 108 22.02 3.97 -1.05
N GLU A 109 23.27 3.96 -0.60
CA GLU A 109 24.03 2.76 -0.26
C GLU A 109 23.42 2.04 0.94
N ALA A 110 23.00 2.80 1.95
CA ALA A 110 22.30 2.25 3.11
C ALA A 110 20.93 1.68 2.73
N LYS A 111 20.17 2.34 1.85
CA LYS A 111 18.89 1.85 1.32
C LYS A 111 19.08 0.49 0.61
N ILE A 112 20.06 0.38 -0.28
CA ILE A 112 20.37 -0.87 -1.00
C ILE A 112 20.68 -2.02 -0.03
N ARG A 113 21.42 -1.73 1.06
CA ARG A 113 21.83 -2.76 2.04
C ARG A 113 20.70 -3.17 2.97
N LEU A 114 19.86 -2.23 3.43
CA LEU A 114 18.93 -2.44 4.54
C LEU A 114 17.50 -2.74 4.07
N PHE A 115 17.05 -2.13 2.98
CA PHE A 115 15.65 -2.25 2.54
C PHE A 115 15.22 -3.69 2.24
N PRO A 116 16.01 -4.54 1.54
CA PRO A 116 15.54 -5.88 1.20
C PRO A 116 15.10 -6.71 2.43
N ALA A 117 15.91 -6.72 3.49
CA ALA A 117 15.60 -7.45 4.71
C ALA A 117 14.41 -6.85 5.48
N GLU A 118 14.29 -5.52 5.53
CA GLU A 118 13.16 -4.86 6.19
C GLU A 118 11.84 -5.05 5.43
N ILE A 119 11.88 -5.04 4.10
CA ILE A 119 10.74 -5.33 3.23
C ILE A 119 10.29 -6.78 3.44
N GLU A 120 11.21 -7.73 3.41
CA GLU A 120 10.89 -9.13 3.69
C GLU A 120 10.25 -9.29 5.07
N ARG A 121 10.80 -8.61 6.09
CA ARG A 121 10.27 -8.64 7.45
C ARG A 121 8.83 -8.14 7.53
N ILE A 122 8.52 -6.97 6.96
CA ILE A 122 7.15 -6.41 7.03
C ILE A 122 6.16 -7.25 6.22
N LEU A 123 6.56 -7.72 5.03
CA LEU A 123 5.72 -8.59 4.20
C LEU A 123 5.42 -9.90 4.94
N ALA A 124 6.45 -10.61 5.38
CA ALA A 124 6.30 -11.93 5.99
C ALA A 124 5.59 -11.90 7.36
N LYS A 125 5.85 -10.88 8.18
CA LYS A 125 5.32 -10.82 9.55
C LYS A 125 3.97 -10.15 9.67
N ARG A 126 3.52 -9.41 8.65
CA ARG A 126 2.35 -8.55 8.79
C ARG A 126 1.43 -8.59 7.59
N TRP A 127 1.92 -8.21 6.42
CA TRP A 127 1.03 -7.99 5.27
C TRP A 127 0.63 -9.27 4.53
N PHE A 128 1.53 -10.26 4.40
CA PHE A 128 1.13 -11.57 3.85
C PHE A 128 0.15 -12.31 4.75
N PRO A 129 0.32 -12.38 6.09
CA PRO A 129 -0.70 -12.94 6.97
C PRO A 129 -2.07 -12.25 6.85
N ALA A 130 -2.10 -10.91 6.79
CA ALA A 130 -3.35 -10.16 6.63
C ALA A 130 -4.01 -10.41 5.26
N MET A 131 -3.19 -10.47 4.20
CA MET A 131 -3.65 -10.80 2.85
C MET A 131 -4.21 -12.22 2.76
N ASP A 132 -3.52 -13.21 3.33
CA ASP A 132 -3.98 -14.59 3.39
C ASP A 132 -5.32 -14.71 4.13
N GLN A 133 -5.48 -14.00 5.26
CA GLN A 133 -6.74 -13.93 6.00
C GLN A 133 -7.91 -13.44 5.12
N ILE A 134 -7.73 -12.32 4.42
CA ILE A 134 -8.82 -11.73 3.63
C ILE A 134 -9.09 -12.53 2.35
N CYS A 135 -8.05 -13.07 1.70
CA CYS A 135 -8.17 -13.99 0.57
C CYS A 135 -9.02 -15.23 0.93
N LYS A 136 -8.74 -15.86 2.08
CA LYS A 136 -9.53 -16.99 2.59
C LYS A 136 -10.98 -16.60 2.86
N HIS A 137 -11.21 -15.41 3.40
CA HIS A 137 -12.56 -14.92 3.69
C HIS A 137 -13.42 -14.77 2.43
N VAL A 138 -12.82 -14.37 1.30
CA VAL A 138 -13.51 -14.28 0.00
C VAL A 138 -13.41 -15.53 -0.87
N GLY A 139 -12.84 -16.62 -0.34
CA GLY A 139 -12.78 -17.91 -1.03
C GLY A 139 -11.75 -18.00 -2.16
N PHE A 140 -10.66 -17.23 -2.10
CA PHE A 140 -9.53 -17.43 -3.01
C PHE A 140 -8.90 -18.81 -2.77
N SER A 141 -8.54 -19.49 -3.87
CA SER A 141 -7.74 -20.71 -3.84
C SER A 141 -6.26 -20.39 -3.56
N ASP A 142 -5.50 -21.41 -3.12
CA ASP A 142 -4.06 -21.27 -2.86
C ASP A 142 -3.31 -20.73 -4.09
N VAL A 143 -3.68 -21.18 -5.30
CA VAL A 143 -3.10 -20.70 -6.57
C VAL A 143 -3.34 -19.19 -6.75
N GLN A 144 -4.55 -18.70 -6.46
CA GLN A 144 -4.85 -17.27 -6.58
C GLN A 144 -4.11 -16.44 -5.53
N VAL A 145 -3.88 -16.99 -4.34
CA VAL A 145 -3.07 -16.35 -3.30
C VAL A 145 -1.61 -16.26 -3.74
N GLU A 146 -1.05 -17.34 -4.27
CA GLU A 146 0.31 -17.37 -4.83
C GLU A 146 0.48 -16.37 -5.98
N GLU A 147 -0.48 -16.32 -6.92
CA GLU A 147 -0.47 -15.34 -8.01
C GLU A 147 -0.51 -13.89 -7.51
N LEU A 148 -1.26 -13.61 -6.45
CA LEU A 148 -1.30 -12.29 -5.82
C LEU A 148 0.03 -11.97 -5.13
N MET A 149 0.62 -12.93 -4.40
CA MET A 149 1.96 -12.78 -3.81
C MET A 149 3.00 -12.43 -4.88
N ASP A 150 2.99 -13.14 -6.00
CA ASP A 150 3.89 -12.89 -7.12
C ASP A 150 3.70 -11.49 -7.71
N ARG A 151 2.45 -11.02 -7.86
CA ARG A 151 2.17 -9.64 -8.30
C ARG A 151 2.70 -8.61 -7.32
N VAL A 152 2.53 -8.83 -6.01
CA VAL A 152 3.08 -7.95 -4.96
C VAL A 152 4.61 -7.88 -5.05
N VAL A 153 5.29 -9.03 -5.15
CA VAL A 153 6.75 -9.07 -5.25
C VAL A 153 7.24 -8.37 -6.51
N LYS A 154 6.60 -8.61 -7.67
CA LYS A 154 6.91 -7.94 -8.94
C LYS A 154 6.71 -6.43 -8.84
N TYR A 155 5.60 -5.99 -8.27
CA TYR A 155 5.30 -4.57 -8.04
C TYR A 155 6.37 -3.93 -7.17
N ILE A 156 6.70 -4.53 -6.03
CA ILE A 156 7.71 -3.99 -5.11
C ILE A 156 9.07 -3.92 -5.79
N ALA A 157 9.52 -5.01 -6.43
CA ALA A 157 10.79 -5.06 -7.16
C ALA A 157 10.86 -4.01 -8.29
N GLY A 158 9.78 -3.84 -9.07
CA GLY A 158 9.70 -2.83 -10.13
C GLY A 158 9.67 -1.40 -9.59
N SER A 159 8.95 -1.17 -8.49
CA SER A 159 8.84 0.14 -7.84
C SER A 159 10.18 0.62 -7.24
N HIS A 160 11.03 -0.30 -6.78
CA HIS A 160 12.40 0.01 -6.33
C HIS A 160 13.38 0.30 -7.47
N LEU A 161 13.08 -0.15 -8.69
CA LEU A 161 13.95 -0.03 -9.86
C LEU A 161 13.59 1.15 -10.79
N SER A 162 12.40 1.72 -10.69
CA SER A 162 11.93 2.80 -11.60
C SER A 162 12.60 4.18 -11.43
N ARG A 163 13.64 4.32 -10.57
CA ARG A 163 14.56 5.49 -10.57
C ARG A 163 15.86 5.21 -11.34
N ARG A 164 15.87 4.23 -12.25
CA ARG A 164 16.82 4.14 -13.35
C ARG A 164 16.03 4.30 -14.64
N VAL A 165 16.38 5.31 -15.42
CA VAL A 165 15.74 5.77 -16.66
C VAL A 165 14.64 6.82 -16.47
N GLU A 166 14.95 7.93 -15.81
CA GLU A 166 14.61 9.30 -16.27
C GLU A 166 15.68 10.22 -15.69
N GLY A 167 16.77 10.37 -16.44
CA GLY A 167 18.00 11.04 -16.02
C GLY A 167 19.03 11.01 -17.13
N SER A 168 18.58 11.37 -18.33
CA SER A 168 19.40 11.69 -19.50
C SER A 168 18.45 12.25 -20.56
N ASP A 169 18.18 13.55 -20.47
CA ASP A 169 18.56 14.53 -21.50
C ASP A 169 18.59 15.94 -20.88
#